data_AF-A0A9D9IH59-F1
#
_entry.id   AF-A0A9D9IH59-F1
#
_cell.length_a   1.000
_cell.length_b   1.000
_cell.length_c   1.000
_cell.angle_alpha   90.00
_cell.angle_beta   90.00
_cell.angle_gamma   90.00
#
_symmetry.space_group_name_H-M   'P 1'
#
loop_
_entity.id
_entity.type
_entity.pdbx_description
1 polymer ?
#
loop_
_entity_poly.entity_id
_entity_poly.type
_entity_poly.pdbx_seq_one_letter_code
_entity_poly.pdbx_strand_id
1 'polypeptide(L)'
;MRYSIDTFDKRLSELLEGKECETLQAGAETLQAGVETLQVGAETLQAGAETLQAEGIMPKRMLRDEMIQKIVAFCTEWRTAEEIAVFLHRSKRYITNEVLPKMDNLLERLYPQVRRHPDQKYRSKKEK
;
A
#
# COMPACT_ATOMS: atom_id res chain seq x y z
N MET A 1 46.37 -18.92 42.34
CA MET A 1 45.03 -18.99 42.96
C MET A 1 44.50 -17.63 43.41
N ARG A 2 45.28 -16.75 44.08
CA ARG A 2 44.83 -15.41 44.52
C ARG A 2 44.12 -14.56 43.45
N TYR A 3 44.70 -14.46 42.25
CA TYR A 3 44.16 -13.68 41.13
C TYR A 3 42.71 -14.06 40.71
N SER A 4 42.36 -15.34 40.84
CA SER A 4 41.04 -15.85 40.46
C SER A 4 39.98 -15.58 41.53
N ILE A 5 40.40 -15.42 42.79
CA ILE A 5 39.54 -15.07 43.92
C ILE A 5 39.23 -13.57 43.91
N ASP A 6 40.24 -12.72 43.69
CA ASP A 6 40.05 -11.27 43.62
C ASP A 6 39.07 -10.85 42.50
N THR A 7 39.08 -11.60 41.39
CA THR A 7 38.16 -11.37 40.26
C THR A 7 36.71 -11.76 40.60
N PHE A 8 36.54 -12.81 41.42
CA PHE A 8 35.22 -13.30 41.81
C PHE A 8 34.57 -12.37 42.84
N ASP A 9 35.33 -11.92 43.83
CA ASP A 9 34.86 -10.96 44.85
C ASP A 9 34.46 -9.62 44.23
N LYS A 10 35.19 -9.17 43.20
CA LYS A 10 34.82 -7.96 42.45
C LYS A 10 33.46 -8.10 41.76
N ARG A 11 33.23 -9.21 41.04
CA ARG A 11 31.95 -9.47 40.37
C ARG A 11 30.81 -9.67 41.35
N LEU A 12 31.05 -10.31 42.50
CA LEU A 12 30.06 -10.46 43.55
C LEU A 12 29.68 -9.11 44.18
N SER A 13 30.66 -8.23 44.36
CA SER A 13 30.44 -6.85 44.84
C SER A 13 29.62 -6.03 43.84
N GLU A 14 29.93 -6.12 42.55
CA GLU A 14 29.17 -5.46 41.47
C GLU A 14 27.71 -5.98 41.37
N LEU A 15 27.49 -7.27 41.61
CA LEU A 15 26.17 -7.89 41.69
C LEU A 15 25.37 -7.43 42.92
N LEU A 16 26.01 -7.37 44.09
CA LEU A 16 25.42 -6.88 45.34
C LEU A 16 25.12 -5.38 45.30
N GLU A 17 25.91 -4.60 44.55
CA GLU A 17 25.68 -3.18 44.28
C GLU A 17 24.53 -2.93 43.29
N GLY A 18 23.95 -3.97 42.67
CA GLY A 18 22.72 -3.83 41.88
C GLY A 18 22.85 -3.09 40.54
N LYS A 19 24.07 -2.74 40.12
CA LYS A 19 24.35 -1.99 38.87
C LYS A 19 23.76 -2.63 37.60
N GLU A 20 23.74 -3.96 37.55
CA GLU A 20 23.12 -4.70 36.43
C GLU A 20 21.59 -4.55 36.44
N CYS A 21 20.97 -4.40 37.61
CA CYS A 21 19.52 -4.21 37.72
C CYS A 21 19.13 -2.79 37.28
N GLU A 22 19.89 -1.77 37.68
CA GLU A 22 19.67 -0.38 37.28
C GLU A 22 19.79 -0.18 35.77
N THR A 23 20.77 -0.83 35.14
CA THR A 23 20.96 -0.76 33.68
C THR A 23 19.84 -1.45 32.90
N LEU A 24 19.33 -2.59 33.37
CA LEU A 24 18.17 -3.26 32.79
C LEU A 24 16.89 -2.44 32.97
N GLN A 25 16.70 -1.84 34.14
CA GLN A 25 15.55 -0.97 34.42
C GLN A 25 15.55 0.26 33.52
N ALA A 26 16.69 0.96 33.40
CA ALA A 26 16.83 2.09 32.48
C ALA A 26 16.57 1.68 31.02
N GLY A 27 16.98 0.46 30.63
CA GLY A 27 16.67 -0.12 29.32
C GLY A 27 15.16 -0.34 29.12
N ALA A 28 14.45 -0.84 30.15
CA ALA A 28 13.00 -1.04 30.10
C ALA A 28 12.24 0.28 30.00
N GLU A 29 12.64 1.29 30.77
CA GLU A 29 12.06 2.65 30.71
C GLU A 29 12.27 3.29 29.34
N THR A 30 13.46 3.13 28.75
CA THR A 30 13.75 3.61 27.39
C THR A 30 12.87 2.92 26.34
N LEU A 31 12.67 1.60 26.46
CA LEU A 31 11.82 0.85 25.55
C LEU A 31 10.35 1.30 25.66
N GLN A 32 9.86 1.50 26.89
CA GLN A 32 8.51 1.98 27.14
C GLN A 32 8.26 3.35 26.52
N ALA A 33 9.18 4.31 26.72
CA ALA A 33 9.10 5.63 26.09
C ALA A 33 9.12 5.52 24.55
N GLY A 34 9.87 4.56 23.99
CA GLY A 34 9.86 4.24 22.57
C GLY A 34 8.50 3.74 22.07
N VAL A 35 7.83 2.87 22.82
CA VAL A 35 6.48 2.37 22.49
C VAL A 35 5.46 3.52 22.49
N GLU A 36 5.49 4.38 23.50
CA GLU A 36 4.59 5.54 23.60
C GLU A 36 4.79 6.50 22.42
N THR A 37 6.05 6.77 22.05
CA THR A 37 6.39 7.62 20.89
C THR A 37 5.86 7.03 19.59
N LEU A 38 6.00 5.71 19.40
CA LEU A 38 5.49 5.03 18.21
C LEU A 38 3.96 5.04 18.14
N GLN A 39 3.28 4.88 19.28
CA GLN A 39 1.83 4.93 19.35
C GLN A 39 1.30 6.31 18.95
N VAL A 40 1.87 7.38 19.50
CA VAL A 40 1.53 8.76 19.12
C VAL A 40 1.81 9.01 17.63
N GLY A 41 2.93 8.48 17.11
CA GLY A 41 3.26 8.52 15.69
C GLY A 41 2.20 7.84 14.81
N ALA A 42 1.71 6.67 15.22
CA ALA A 42 0.68 5.92 14.52
C ALA A 42 -0.67 6.67 14.49
N GLU A 43 -1.08 7.23 15.63
CA GLU A 43 -2.30 8.03 15.74
C GLU A 43 -2.22 9.29 14.86
N THR A 44 -1.06 9.96 14.82
CA THR A 44 -0.83 11.13 13.97
C THR A 44 -0.92 10.77 12.47
N LEU A 45 -0.34 9.64 12.08
CA LEU A 45 -0.43 9.11 10.71
C LEU A 45 -1.87 8.78 10.32
N GLN A 46 -2.62 8.16 11.21
CA GLN A 46 -4.04 7.86 10.98
C GLN A 46 -4.86 9.13 10.80
N ALA A 47 -4.72 10.10 11.70
CA ALA A 47 -5.41 11.39 11.60
C ALA A 47 -5.05 12.14 10.31
N GLY A 48 -3.77 12.08 9.90
CA GLY A 48 -3.33 12.62 8.62
C GLY A 48 -3.99 11.93 7.43
N ALA A 49 -4.11 10.60 7.45
CA ALA A 49 -4.79 9.85 6.40
C ALA A 49 -6.30 10.18 6.31
N GLU A 50 -6.97 10.31 7.44
CA GLU A 50 -8.39 10.70 7.53
C GLU A 50 -8.60 12.13 7.02
N THR A 51 -7.73 13.07 7.38
CA THR A 51 -7.78 14.47 6.91
C THR A 51 -7.57 14.53 5.40
N LEU A 52 -6.58 13.82 4.86
CA LEU A 52 -6.34 13.74 3.42
C LEU A 52 -7.50 13.07 2.65
N GLN A 53 -8.23 12.15 3.29
CA GLN A 53 -9.44 11.54 2.74
C GLN A 53 -10.62 12.53 2.74
N ALA A 54 -10.80 13.28 3.82
CA ALA A 54 -11.88 14.27 3.97
C ALA A 54 -11.71 15.48 3.04
N GLU A 55 -10.47 15.95 2.85
CA GLU A 55 -10.17 17.08 1.97
C GLU A 55 -10.15 16.70 0.48
N GLY A 56 -10.31 15.42 0.13
CA GLY A 56 -10.29 14.93 -1.26
C GLY A 56 -8.93 15.11 -1.95
N ILE A 57 -7.88 15.46 -1.20
CA ILE A 57 -6.51 15.68 -1.67
C ILE A 57 -5.79 14.36 -1.91
N MET A 58 -6.22 13.26 -1.25
CA MET A 58 -5.86 11.94 -1.75
C MET A 58 -6.52 11.77 -3.11
N PRO A 59 -5.76 11.65 -4.23
CA PRO A 59 -6.34 11.01 -5.39
C PRO A 59 -6.70 9.62 -4.88
N LYS A 60 -7.99 9.38 -4.64
CA LYS A 60 -8.58 8.06 -4.46
C LYS A 60 -7.86 7.22 -5.47
N ARG A 61 -6.93 6.37 -5.04
CA ARG A 61 -6.03 5.66 -5.92
C ARG A 61 -6.97 4.80 -6.73
N MET A 62 -7.36 5.30 -7.93
CA MET A 62 -8.69 5.06 -8.48
C MET A 62 -9.01 3.60 -8.28
N LEU A 63 -9.94 3.31 -7.36
CA LEU A 63 -10.21 1.94 -6.96
C LEU A 63 -10.43 1.18 -8.25
N ARG A 64 -9.83 -0.02 -8.36
CA ARG A 64 -9.83 -0.77 -9.62
C ARG A 64 -11.25 -0.88 -10.17
N ASP A 65 -12.21 -1.07 -9.28
CA ASP A 65 -13.64 -1.15 -9.59
C ASP A 65 -14.22 0.17 -10.08
N GLU A 66 -13.80 1.31 -9.52
CA GLU A 66 -14.21 2.63 -10.01
C GLU A 66 -13.67 2.90 -11.42
N MET A 67 -12.44 2.46 -11.73
CA MET A 67 -11.87 2.54 -13.08
C MET A 67 -12.65 1.66 -14.06
N ILE A 68 -12.97 0.43 -13.65
CA ILE A 68 -13.78 -0.51 -14.42
C ILE A 68 -15.16 0.09 -14.70
N GLN A 69 -15.84 0.62 -13.68
CA GLN A 69 -17.16 1.23 -13.81
C GLN A 69 -17.16 2.39 -14.78
N LYS A 70 -16.16 3.29 -14.68
CA LYS A 70 -15.98 4.40 -15.63
C LYS A 70 -15.78 3.91 -17.06
N ILE A 71 -14.99 2.86 -17.27
CA ILE A 71 -14.77 2.27 -18.60
C ILE A 71 -16.06 1.64 -19.14
N VAL A 72 -16.74 0.82 -18.33
CA VAL A 72 -17.99 0.16 -18.73
C VAL A 72 -19.07 1.17 -19.08
N ALA A 73 -19.20 2.24 -18.29
CA ALA A 73 -20.11 3.35 -18.55
C ALA A 73 -19.74 4.15 -19.81
N PHE A 74 -18.44 4.31 -20.10
CA PHE A 74 -17.96 5.02 -21.29
C PHE A 74 -18.08 4.17 -22.58
N CYS A 75 -17.93 2.86 -22.47
CA CYS A 75 -17.96 1.92 -23.61
C CYS A 75 -19.38 1.44 -23.96
N THR A 76 -20.41 2.29 -23.85
CA THR A 76 -21.77 1.96 -24.33
C THR A 76 -21.81 1.75 -25.85
N GLU A 77 -20.93 2.45 -26.55
CA GLU A 77 -20.62 2.33 -27.97
C GLU A 77 -19.22 1.74 -28.19
N TRP A 78 -18.87 1.46 -29.44
CA TRP A 78 -17.55 0.92 -29.79
C TRP A 78 -16.45 1.98 -29.62
N ARG A 79 -15.61 1.81 -28.60
CA ARG A 79 -14.50 2.72 -28.25
C ARG A 79 -13.13 2.10 -28.50
N THR A 80 -12.16 2.91 -28.93
CA THR A 80 -10.77 2.47 -29.06
C THR A 80 -10.03 2.53 -27.72
N ALA A 81 -8.90 1.82 -27.60
CA ALA A 81 -8.09 1.88 -26.38
C ALA A 81 -7.51 3.29 -26.14
N GLU A 82 -7.27 4.06 -27.20
CA GLU A 82 -6.86 5.46 -27.16
C GLU A 82 -7.94 6.36 -26.56
N GLU A 83 -9.18 6.24 -27.02
CA GLU A 83 -10.30 7.04 -26.49
C GLU A 83 -10.49 6.79 -24.99
N ILE A 84 -10.40 5.53 -24.57
CA ILE A 84 -10.47 5.14 -23.15
C ILE A 84 -9.29 5.72 -22.36
N ALA A 85 -8.10 5.71 -22.93
CA ALA A 85 -6.89 6.26 -22.31
C ALA A 85 -6.99 7.78 -22.11
N VAL A 86 -7.50 8.50 -23.12
CA VAL A 86 -7.77 9.94 -23.03
C VAL A 86 -8.82 10.23 -21.95
N PHE A 87 -9.92 9.47 -21.93
CA PHE A 87 -11.00 9.64 -20.94
C PHE A 87 -10.54 9.44 -19.50
N LEU A 88 -9.65 8.47 -19.25
CA LEU A 88 -9.12 8.19 -17.91
C LEU A 88 -7.87 9.01 -17.55
N HIS A 89 -7.36 9.84 -18.46
CA HIS A 89 -6.06 10.52 -18.32
C HIS A 89 -4.93 9.53 -17.97
N ARG A 90 -4.87 8.42 -18.70
CA ARG A 90 -3.88 7.35 -18.54
C ARG A 90 -3.23 7.03 -19.89
N SER A 91 -2.13 6.28 -19.85
CA SER A 91 -1.46 5.88 -21.08
C SER A 91 -2.19 4.75 -21.79
N LYS A 92 -2.23 4.79 -23.13
CA LYS A 92 -2.74 3.68 -23.96
C LYS A 92 -2.10 2.34 -23.59
N ARG A 93 -0.79 2.34 -23.30
CA ARG A 93 -0.04 1.14 -22.90
C ARG A 93 -0.59 0.55 -21.59
N TYR A 94 -0.91 1.39 -20.61
CA TYR A 94 -1.49 0.93 -19.34
C TYR A 94 -2.90 0.37 -19.57
N ILE A 95 -3.74 1.08 -20.32
CA ILE A 95 -5.10 0.62 -20.63
C ILE A 95 -5.10 -0.74 -21.33
N THR A 96 -4.25 -0.91 -22.35
CA THR A 96 -4.18 -2.14 -23.16
C THR A 96 -3.56 -3.34 -22.45
N ASN A 97 -2.53 -3.15 -21.64
CA ASN A 97 -1.82 -4.29 -21.02
C ASN A 97 -2.31 -4.61 -19.61
N GLU A 98 -2.77 -3.62 -18.84
CA GLU A 98 -3.10 -3.80 -17.42
C GLU A 98 -4.60 -3.77 -17.13
N VAL A 99 -5.35 -2.95 -17.86
CA VAL A 99 -6.74 -2.62 -17.52
C VAL A 99 -7.70 -3.49 -18.31
N LEU A 100 -7.66 -3.42 -19.64
CA LEU A 100 -8.56 -4.16 -20.52
C LEU A 100 -8.49 -5.69 -20.36
N PRO A 101 -7.31 -6.33 -20.19
CA PRO A 101 -7.24 -7.78 -19.99
C PRO A 101 -7.93 -8.26 -18.71
N LYS A 102 -8.08 -7.39 -17.70
CA LYS A 102 -8.69 -7.73 -16.41
C LYS A 102 -10.22 -7.61 -16.40
N MET A 103 -10.81 -6.95 -17.40
CA MET A 103 -12.27 -6.78 -17.53
C MET A 103 -12.82 -7.40 -18.82
N ASP A 104 -12.11 -8.41 -19.34
CA ASP A 104 -12.48 -9.11 -20.58
C ASP A 104 -13.85 -9.83 -20.48
N ASN A 105 -14.25 -10.17 -19.25
CA ASN A 105 -15.57 -10.70 -18.95
C ASN A 105 -16.68 -9.65 -19.05
N LEU A 106 -16.37 -8.35 -18.89
CA LEU A 106 -17.33 -7.24 -18.89
C LEU A 106 -17.43 -6.51 -20.24
N LEU A 107 -16.41 -6.65 -21.09
CA LEU A 107 -16.34 -6.01 -22.41
C LEU A 107 -16.38 -7.03 -23.56
N GLU A 108 -16.93 -6.62 -24.70
CA GLU A 108 -16.83 -7.28 -26.00
C GLU A 108 -15.72 -6.63 -26.82
N ARG A 109 -15.03 -7.44 -27.63
CA ARG A 109 -13.99 -7.00 -28.56
C ARG A 109 -14.48 -7.16 -29.99
N LEU A 110 -14.22 -6.17 -30.83
CA LEU A 110 -14.59 -6.22 -32.25
C LEU A 110 -13.85 -7.35 -33.00
N TYR A 111 -12.58 -7.58 -32.65
CA TYR A 111 -11.75 -8.65 -33.18
C TYR A 111 -11.28 -9.57 -32.04
N PRO A 112 -12.09 -10.56 -31.62
CA PRO A 112 -11.76 -11.42 -30.48
C PRO A 112 -10.57 -12.35 -30.75
N GLN A 113 -10.35 -12.73 -32.01
CA GLN A 113 -9.28 -13.64 -32.43
C GLN A 113 -7.88 -13.02 -32.35
N VAL A 114 -7.80 -11.68 -32.42
CA VAL A 114 -6.53 -10.95 -32.48
C VAL A 114 -6.40 -10.07 -31.24
N ARG A 115 -5.53 -10.44 -30.30
CA ARG A 115 -5.33 -9.68 -29.06
C ARG A 115 -4.89 -8.24 -29.29
N ARG A 116 -4.07 -7.99 -30.32
CA ARG A 116 -3.52 -6.65 -30.65
C ARG A 116 -3.85 -6.31 -32.11
N HIS A 117 -5.11 -6.00 -32.39
CA HIS A 117 -5.53 -5.48 -33.69
C HIS A 117 -5.42 -3.94 -33.71
N PRO A 118 -4.93 -3.31 -34.80
CA PRO A 118 -4.85 -1.85 -34.90
C PRO A 118 -6.21 -1.18 -34.73
N ASP A 119 -7.26 -1.72 -35.36
CA ASP A 119 -8.63 -1.20 -35.25
C ASP A 119 -9.46 -1.87 -34.14
N GLN A 120 -8.81 -2.35 -33.08
CA GLN A 120 -9.52 -2.99 -31.98
C GLN A 120 -10.42 -1.97 -31.26
N LYS A 121 -11.71 -2.33 -31.12
CA LYS A 121 -12.68 -1.57 -30.34
C LYS A 121 -13.30 -2.43 -29.24
N TYR A 122 -13.72 -1.77 -28.18
CA TYR A 122 -14.29 -2.35 -26.98
C TYR A 122 -15.68 -1.76 -26.75
N ARG A 123 -16.61 -2.61 -26.30
CA ARG A 123 -17.97 -2.24 -25.94
C ARG A 123 -18.41 -2.99 -24.69
N SER A 124 -19.22 -2.40 -23.82
CA SER A 124 -19.77 -3.11 -22.66
C SER A 124 -20.72 -4.22 -23.09
N LYS A 125 -20.56 -5.40 -22.47
CA LYS A 125 -21.54 -6.47 -22.57
C LYS A 125 -22.79 -6.00 -21.85
N LYS A 126 -23.92 -5.94 -22.57
CA LYS A 126 -25.22 -5.80 -21.89
C LYS A 126 -25.49 -7.16 -21.25
N GLU A 127 -25.64 -7.19 -19.93
CA GLU A 127 -26.25 -8.35 -19.26
C GLU A 127 -27.55 -8.65 -20.00
N LYS A 128 -27.67 -9.90 -20.47
CA LYS A 128 -28.89 -10.43 -21.06
C LYS A 128 -29.84 -10.84 -19.95
#